data_AF-A0AAD8VC18-F1
#
_entry.id   AF-A0AAD8VC18-F1
#
_cell.length_a   1.000
_cell.length_b   1.000
_cell.length_c   1.000
_cell.angle_alpha   90.00
_cell.angle_beta   90.00
_cell.angle_gamma   90.00
#
_symmetry.space_group_name_H-M   'P 1'
#
loop_
_entity.id
_entity.type
_entity.pdbx_description
1 polymer ?
#
loop_
_entity_poly.entity_id
_entity_poly.type
_entity_poly.pdbx_seq_one_letter_code
_entity_poly.pdbx_strand_id
1 'polypeptide(L)'
;MIRSTQIARLDGLMLCASVDDEQQEAALSEVKSQIKQILRKLTRNSEPQASIESGAYNLNYLIDSDITFLCITERSYPRKLAFTYLADLAREFTTTYPVAQLHSLSLRPYAFMEFDTFISRTKATYSDARASQNLDKLNDELRDVTKVMTKNIEDLLYRGDSLERMGELSSRLRDDSKKYRRAAVRINWELLLKQYGPLGALGFIVIVFFWWRFF
;
A
#
# COMPACT_ATOMS: atom_id res chain seq x y z
N MET A 1 -5.69 -8.61 -17.85
CA MET A 1 -4.22 -8.73 -17.73
C MET A 1 -3.79 -8.64 -16.26
N ILE A 2 -2.57 -9.10 -15.93
CA ILE A 2 -1.96 -8.95 -14.60
C ILE A 2 -1.38 -7.53 -14.49
N ARG A 3 -1.77 -6.80 -13.45
CA ARG A 3 -1.43 -5.38 -13.25
C ARG A 3 -0.27 -5.19 -12.29
N SER A 4 -0.28 -5.83 -11.13
CA SER A 4 0.75 -5.69 -10.10
C SER A 4 0.83 -6.96 -9.26
N THR A 5 1.99 -7.23 -8.68
CA THR A 5 2.25 -8.41 -7.86
C THR A 5 2.97 -8.01 -6.57
N GLN A 6 2.54 -8.59 -5.45
CA GLN A 6 3.10 -8.32 -4.13
C GLN A 6 3.34 -9.63 -3.39
N ILE A 7 4.50 -9.72 -2.74
CA ILE A 7 4.88 -10.84 -1.91
C ILE A 7 5.10 -10.29 -0.50
N ALA A 8 4.36 -10.82 0.46
CA ALA A 8 4.42 -10.39 1.84
C ALA A 8 4.44 -11.59 2.77
N ARG A 9 5.06 -11.46 3.93
CA ARG A 9 4.92 -12.45 5.00
C ARG A 9 3.56 -12.28 5.66
N LEU A 10 3.04 -13.35 6.25
CA LEU A 10 1.74 -13.37 6.94
C LEU A 10 1.65 -12.34 8.11
N ASP A 11 2.78 -11.86 8.62
CA ASP A 11 2.85 -10.75 9.60
C ASP A 11 2.59 -9.36 8.99
N GLY A 12 2.35 -9.27 7.68
CA GLY A 12 2.19 -8.02 6.94
C GLY A 12 3.49 -7.35 6.50
N LEU A 13 4.64 -8.01 6.69
CA LEU A 13 5.94 -7.52 6.22
C LEU A 13 6.06 -7.71 4.71
N MET A 14 6.21 -6.61 3.96
CA MET A 14 6.45 -6.67 2.52
C MET A 14 7.84 -7.24 2.24
N LEU A 15 7.91 -8.28 1.41
CA LEU A 15 9.15 -8.97 1.03
C LEU A 15 9.64 -8.51 -0.34
N CYS A 16 8.72 -8.41 -1.30
CA CYS A 16 8.96 -7.98 -2.67
C CYS A 16 7.66 -7.41 -3.27
N ALA A 17 7.78 -6.49 -4.22
CA ALA A 17 6.66 -6.00 -5.00
C ALA A 17 7.13 -5.67 -6.41
N SER A 18 6.26 -5.85 -7.40
CA SER A 18 6.55 -5.43 -8.76
C SER A 18 6.67 -3.91 -8.85
N VAL A 19 7.63 -3.42 -9.64
CA VAL A 19 7.70 -2.00 -9.99
C VAL A 19 6.58 -1.71 -10.99
N ASP A 20 5.73 -0.74 -10.65
CA ASP A 20 4.62 -0.30 -11.49
C ASP A 20 4.90 1.14 -12.00
N ASP A 21 4.42 1.46 -13.21
CA ASP A 21 4.53 2.82 -13.77
C ASP A 21 3.68 3.83 -12.97
N GLU A 22 4.04 5.11 -12.97
CA GLU A 22 3.34 6.17 -12.20
C GLU A 22 1.82 6.21 -12.45
N GLN A 23 1.39 5.99 -13.71
CA GLN A 23 -0.03 5.95 -14.06
C GLN A 23 -0.75 4.73 -13.48
N GLN A 24 -0.08 3.59 -13.42
CA GLN A 24 -0.61 2.38 -12.80
C GLN A 24 -0.62 2.49 -11.28
N GLU A 25 0.39 3.11 -10.69
CA GLU A 25 0.44 3.39 -9.25
C GLU A 25 -0.75 4.23 -8.80
N ALA A 26 -1.07 5.30 -9.54
CA ALA A 26 -2.21 6.15 -9.25
C ALA A 26 -3.54 5.40 -9.37
N ALA A 27 -3.72 4.62 -10.44
CA ALA A 27 -4.95 3.85 -10.67
C ALA A 27 -5.15 2.71 -9.65
N LEU A 28 -4.06 2.11 -9.18
CA LEU A 28 -4.08 0.98 -8.25
C LEU A 28 -3.97 1.42 -6.79
N SER A 29 -3.81 2.72 -6.48
CA SER A 29 -3.57 3.24 -5.13
C SER A 29 -4.62 2.76 -4.12
N GLU A 30 -5.91 2.80 -4.50
CA GLU A 30 -7.01 2.32 -3.68
C GLU A 30 -6.92 0.81 -3.43
N VAL A 31 -6.73 0.02 -4.50
CA VAL A 31 -6.60 -1.43 -4.43
C VAL A 31 -5.38 -1.84 -3.60
N LYS A 32 -4.25 -1.14 -3.73
CA LYS A 32 -3.04 -1.35 -2.90
C LYS A 32 -3.27 -1.03 -1.44
N SER A 33 -4.10 -0.04 -1.13
CA SER A 33 -4.52 0.25 0.24
C SER A 33 -5.36 -0.91 0.81
N GLN A 34 -6.30 -1.43 0.02
CA GLN A 34 -7.11 -2.58 0.41
C GLN A 34 -6.26 -3.85 0.60
N ILE A 35 -5.22 -4.07 -0.22
CA ILE A 35 -4.26 -5.17 -0.03
C ILE A 35 -3.61 -5.13 1.34
N LYS A 36 -3.14 -3.95 1.77
CA LYS A 36 -2.54 -3.81 3.11
C LYS A 36 -3.53 -4.18 4.21
N GLN A 37 -4.81 -3.82 4.05
CA GLN A 37 -5.86 -4.22 4.98
C GLN A 37 -6.12 -5.73 4.95
N ILE A 38 -6.12 -6.36 3.78
CA ILE A 38 -6.27 -7.82 3.62
C ILE A 38 -5.11 -8.54 4.29
N LEU A 39 -3.86 -8.15 4.00
CA LEU A 39 -2.65 -8.76 4.57
C LEU A 39 -2.66 -8.73 6.11
N ARG A 40 -3.18 -7.67 6.73
CA ARG A 40 -3.35 -7.57 8.19
C ARG A 40 -4.41 -8.52 8.76
N LYS A 41 -5.39 -8.94 7.95
CA LYS A 41 -6.48 -9.83 8.35
C LYS A 41 -6.21 -11.30 8.03
N LEU A 42 -5.28 -11.58 7.13
CA LEU A 42 -4.88 -12.94 6.81
C LEU A 42 -4.18 -13.57 8.02
N THR A 43 -4.61 -14.78 8.35
CA THR A 43 -4.05 -15.57 9.45
C THR A 43 -3.72 -16.97 8.94
N ARG A 44 -3.00 -17.77 9.72
CA ARG A 44 -2.72 -19.18 9.38
C ARG A 44 -3.99 -20.04 9.20
N ASN A 45 -5.11 -19.59 9.77
CA ASN A 45 -6.41 -20.27 9.66
C ASN A 45 -7.22 -19.81 8.43
N SER A 46 -6.71 -18.85 7.68
CA SER A 46 -7.37 -18.39 6.45
C SER A 46 -7.22 -19.43 5.34
N GLU A 47 -8.16 -19.41 4.39
CA GLU A 47 -8.07 -20.26 3.20
C GLU A 47 -6.74 -20.02 2.46
N PRO A 48 -6.00 -21.07 2.08
CA PRO A 48 -4.68 -20.95 1.47
C PRO A 48 -4.75 -20.30 0.08
N GLN A 49 -5.90 -20.35 -0.59
CA GLN A 49 -6.11 -19.72 -1.89
C GLN A 49 -7.49 -19.08 -1.92
N ALA A 50 -7.57 -17.80 -2.26
CA ALA A 50 -8.86 -17.16 -2.52
C ALA A 50 -8.73 -16.04 -3.55
N SER A 51 -9.86 -15.75 -4.20
CA SER A 51 -10.03 -14.63 -5.12
C SER A 51 -10.94 -13.60 -4.46
N ILE A 52 -10.52 -12.35 -4.44
CA ILE A 52 -11.23 -11.24 -3.83
C ILE A 52 -11.62 -10.26 -4.94
N GLU A 53 -12.91 -10.05 -5.13
CA GLU A 53 -13.41 -9.12 -6.14
C GLU A 53 -13.40 -7.69 -5.60
N SER A 54 -12.78 -6.76 -6.33
CA SER A 54 -12.70 -5.33 -6.00
C SER A 54 -13.02 -4.48 -7.23
N GLY A 55 -14.32 -4.29 -7.48
CA GLY A 55 -14.83 -3.46 -8.57
C GLY A 55 -14.35 -3.90 -9.97
N ALA A 56 -13.41 -3.15 -10.54
CA ALA A 56 -12.83 -3.41 -11.86
C ALA A 56 -11.68 -4.44 -11.85
N TYR A 57 -11.17 -4.78 -10.66
CA TYR A 57 -10.04 -5.68 -10.46
C TYR A 57 -10.42 -6.87 -9.59
N ASN A 58 -9.69 -7.96 -9.76
CA ASN A 58 -9.71 -9.11 -8.87
C ASN A 58 -8.33 -9.22 -8.22
N LEU A 59 -8.32 -9.44 -6.91
CA LEU A 59 -7.12 -9.76 -6.16
C LEU A 59 -7.09 -11.26 -5.92
N ASN A 60 -6.08 -11.94 -6.44
CA ASN A 60 -5.91 -13.35 -6.18
C ASN A 60 -4.72 -13.51 -5.24
N TYR A 61 -4.88 -14.30 -4.19
CA TYR A 61 -3.79 -14.59 -3.27
C TYR A 61 -3.60 -16.09 -3.06
N LEU A 62 -2.35 -16.47 -2.84
CA LEU A 62 -1.88 -17.81 -2.51
C LEU A 62 -1.01 -17.68 -1.26
N ILE A 63 -1.32 -18.45 -0.23
CA ILE A 63 -0.52 -18.58 0.99
C ILE A 63 0.24 -19.90 0.89
N ASP A 64 1.56 -19.81 0.95
CA ASP A 64 2.45 -20.96 1.04
C ASP A 64 3.54 -20.67 2.08
N SER A 65 3.75 -21.59 3.02
CA SER A 65 4.80 -21.50 4.04
C SER A 65 4.83 -20.14 4.79
N ASP A 66 3.65 -19.66 5.22
CA ASP A 66 3.45 -18.35 5.89
C ASP A 66 3.87 -17.12 5.06
N ILE A 67 3.94 -17.28 3.73
CA ILE A 67 4.19 -16.23 2.76
C ILE A 67 2.97 -16.10 1.86
N THR A 68 2.50 -14.88 1.72
CA THR A 68 1.37 -14.52 0.87
C THR A 68 1.88 -13.96 -0.44
N PHE A 69 1.57 -14.66 -1.52
CA PHE A 69 1.75 -14.23 -2.89
C PHE A 69 0.43 -13.67 -3.38
N LEU A 70 0.42 -12.40 -3.78
CA LEU A 70 -0.78 -11.71 -4.21
C LEU A 70 -0.57 -11.06 -5.57
N CYS A 71 -1.56 -11.18 -6.46
CA CYS A 71 -1.58 -10.47 -7.72
C CYS A 71 -2.89 -9.71 -7.92
N ILE A 72 -2.77 -8.53 -8.52
CA ILE A 72 -3.90 -7.72 -8.98
C ILE A 72 -4.09 -8.04 -10.46
N THR A 73 -5.28 -8.50 -10.80
CA THR A 73 -5.66 -8.79 -12.18
C THR A 73 -6.89 -8.00 -12.57
N GLU A 74 -7.05 -7.69 -13.84
CA GLU A 74 -8.35 -7.21 -14.34
C GLU A 74 -9.42 -8.28 -14.17
N ARG A 75 -10.67 -7.85 -14.01
CA ARG A 75 -11.81 -8.77 -13.84
C ARG A 75 -11.99 -9.76 -15.00
N SER A 76 -11.62 -9.36 -16.21
CA SER A 76 -11.69 -10.20 -17.42
C SER A 76 -10.60 -11.28 -17.49
N TYR A 77 -9.58 -11.21 -16.65
CA TYR A 77 -8.45 -12.14 -16.71
C TYR A 77 -8.83 -13.51 -16.12
N PRO A 78 -8.50 -14.63 -16.79
CA PRO A 78 -8.83 -15.96 -16.28
C PRO A 78 -8.17 -16.26 -14.93
N ARG A 79 -8.99 -16.63 -13.93
CA ARG A 79 -8.51 -16.99 -12.59
C ARG A 79 -7.51 -18.14 -12.62
N LYS A 80 -7.74 -19.15 -13.47
CA LYS A 80 -6.82 -20.29 -13.61
C LYS A 80 -5.40 -19.83 -13.94
N LEU A 81 -5.25 -18.89 -14.87
CA LEU A 81 -3.95 -18.33 -15.24
C LEU A 81 -3.34 -17.50 -14.11
N ALA A 82 -4.14 -16.74 -13.37
CA ALA A 82 -3.66 -15.96 -12.23
C ALA A 82 -3.07 -16.85 -11.11
N PHE A 83 -3.73 -17.96 -10.77
CA PHE A 83 -3.22 -18.91 -9.78
C PHE A 83 -2.03 -19.71 -10.29
N THR A 84 -1.99 -20.04 -11.59
CA THR A 84 -0.81 -20.66 -12.21
C THR A 84 0.41 -19.74 -12.07
N TYR A 85 0.23 -18.47 -12.41
CA TYR A 85 1.25 -17.44 -12.24
C TYR A 85 1.73 -17.35 -10.78
N LEU A 86 0.81 -17.32 -9.81
CA LEU A 86 1.17 -17.28 -8.38
C LEU A 86 1.90 -18.54 -7.91
N ALA A 87 1.53 -19.72 -8.42
CA ALA A 87 2.18 -20.98 -8.08
C ALA A 87 3.62 -21.04 -8.61
N ASP A 88 3.86 -20.58 -9.84
CA ASP A 88 5.20 -20.47 -10.42
C ASP A 88 6.09 -19.52 -9.60
N LEU A 89 5.54 -18.38 -9.19
CA LEU A 89 6.25 -17.45 -8.31
C LEU A 89 6.56 -18.08 -6.95
N ALA A 90 5.60 -18.77 -6.33
CA ALA A 90 5.78 -19.39 -5.03
C ALA A 90 6.87 -20.47 -5.07
N ARG A 91 6.85 -21.32 -6.11
CA ARG A 91 7.85 -22.37 -6.32
C ARG A 91 9.25 -21.80 -6.50
N GLU A 92 9.40 -20.79 -7.36
CA GLU A 92 10.72 -20.19 -7.59
C GLU A 92 11.21 -19.45 -6.34
N PHE A 93 10.32 -18.73 -5.65
CA PHE A 93 10.67 -17.96 -4.46
C PHE A 93 11.13 -18.85 -3.29
N THR A 94 10.42 -19.95 -3.05
CA THR A 94 10.77 -20.94 -2.02
C THR A 94 12.00 -21.77 -2.37
N THR A 95 12.29 -21.96 -3.67
CA THR A 95 13.53 -22.61 -4.15
C THR A 95 14.73 -21.69 -4.00
N THR A 96 14.57 -20.40 -4.29
CA THR A 96 15.64 -19.39 -4.27
C THR A 96 16.00 -18.97 -2.85
N TYR A 97 14.99 -18.79 -1.99
CA TYR A 97 15.17 -18.31 -0.62
C TYR A 97 14.75 -19.38 0.40
N PRO A 98 15.66 -19.82 1.28
CA PRO A 98 15.33 -20.80 2.30
C PRO A 98 14.30 -20.25 3.30
N VAL A 99 13.39 -21.12 3.74
CA VAL A 99 12.35 -20.82 4.76
C VAL A 99 12.93 -20.19 6.02
N ALA A 100 14.12 -20.63 6.46
CA ALA A 100 14.82 -20.07 7.62
C ALA A 100 15.15 -18.57 7.46
N GLN A 101 15.48 -18.13 6.24
CA GLN A 101 15.74 -16.72 5.96
C GLN A 101 14.43 -15.92 5.93
N LEU A 102 13.37 -16.49 5.35
CA LEU A 102 12.06 -15.84 5.18
C LEU A 102 11.36 -15.55 6.53
N HIS A 103 11.54 -16.42 7.52
CA HIS A 103 11.00 -16.24 8.88
C HIS A 103 11.91 -15.49 9.85
N SER A 104 13.04 -14.95 9.39
CA SER A 104 13.91 -14.17 10.27
C SER A 104 13.16 -12.96 10.84
N LEU A 105 13.33 -12.73 12.15
CA LEU A 105 12.73 -11.58 12.86
C LEU A 105 13.45 -10.26 12.55
N SER A 106 14.70 -10.31 12.08
CA SER A 106 15.52 -9.13 11.74
C SER A 106 15.34 -8.64 10.29
N LEU A 107 14.37 -9.19 9.58
CA LEU A 107 14.21 -8.94 8.15
C LEU A 107 13.68 -7.53 7.89
N ARG A 108 14.34 -6.80 6.99
CA ARG A 108 13.89 -5.45 6.58
C ARG A 108 12.75 -5.55 5.57
N PRO A 109 11.83 -4.58 5.54
CA PRO A 109 10.87 -4.47 4.43
C PRO A 109 11.61 -4.45 3.10
N TYR A 110 11.06 -5.14 2.10
CA TYR A 110 11.62 -5.22 0.75
C TYR A 110 13.03 -5.84 0.70
N ALA A 111 13.33 -6.79 1.59
CA ALA A 111 14.64 -7.45 1.60
C ALA A 111 14.92 -8.30 0.35
N PHE A 112 13.89 -8.66 -0.43
CA PHE A 112 14.00 -9.56 -1.58
C PHE A 112 13.60 -8.88 -2.90
N MET A 113 13.92 -7.59 -3.04
CA MET A 113 13.61 -6.83 -4.27
C MET A 113 14.28 -7.37 -5.52
N GLU A 114 15.39 -8.09 -5.40
CA GLU A 114 16.08 -8.72 -6.55
C GLU A 114 15.16 -9.69 -7.32
N PHE A 115 14.16 -10.27 -6.64
CA PHE A 115 13.17 -11.16 -7.24
C PHE A 115 12.20 -10.43 -8.20
N ASP A 116 12.14 -9.10 -8.19
CA ASP A 116 11.30 -8.31 -9.11
C ASP A 116 11.59 -8.61 -10.58
N THR A 117 12.86 -8.87 -10.93
CA THR A 117 13.26 -9.23 -12.31
C THR A 117 12.55 -10.51 -12.78
N PHE A 118 12.42 -11.49 -11.88
CA PHE A 118 11.70 -12.73 -12.17
C PHE A 118 10.20 -12.48 -12.26
N ILE A 119 9.63 -11.72 -11.32
CA ILE A 119 8.21 -11.32 -11.33
C ILE A 119 7.86 -10.66 -12.68
N SER A 120 8.68 -9.71 -13.12
CA SER A 120 8.47 -8.95 -14.37
C SER A 120 8.55 -9.84 -15.61
N ARG A 121 9.54 -10.74 -15.68
CA ARG A 121 9.67 -11.71 -16.78
C ARG A 121 8.47 -12.66 -16.83
N THR A 122 8.10 -13.24 -15.70
CA THR A 122 6.99 -14.18 -15.62
C THR A 122 5.67 -13.45 -15.92
N LYS A 123 5.47 -12.23 -15.41
CA LYS A 123 4.31 -11.38 -15.74
C LYS A 123 4.18 -11.16 -17.25
N ALA A 124 5.28 -10.87 -17.95
CA ALA A 124 5.28 -10.70 -19.39
C ALA A 124 4.82 -11.98 -20.13
N THR A 125 5.35 -13.14 -19.75
CA THR A 125 4.95 -14.44 -20.31
C THR A 125 3.45 -14.72 -20.11
N TYR A 126 2.91 -14.44 -18.93
CA TYR A 126 1.50 -14.67 -18.60
C TYR A 126 0.54 -13.58 -19.13
N SER A 127 1.09 -12.47 -19.63
CA SER A 127 0.34 -11.41 -20.31
C SER A 127 0.15 -11.66 -21.81
N ASP A 128 1.03 -12.46 -22.43
CA ASP A 128 0.91 -12.82 -23.84
C ASP A 128 -0.14 -13.93 -24.04
N ALA A 129 -1.23 -13.59 -24.73
CA ALA A 129 -2.35 -14.48 -25.01
C ALA A 129 -1.97 -15.73 -25.84
N ARG A 130 -0.80 -15.73 -26.52
CA ARG A 130 -0.31 -16.89 -27.25
C ARG A 130 0.44 -17.88 -26.37
N ALA A 131 1.13 -17.40 -25.35
CA ALA A 131 1.81 -18.25 -24.38
C ALA A 131 0.81 -18.94 -23.44
N SER A 132 -0.29 -18.25 -23.08
CA SER A 132 -1.33 -18.83 -22.22
C SER A 132 -1.99 -20.07 -22.80
N GLN A 133 -2.20 -20.15 -24.12
CA GLN A 133 -2.79 -21.34 -24.76
C GLN A 133 -1.88 -22.58 -24.74
N ASN A 134 -0.56 -22.40 -24.72
CA ASN A 134 0.39 -23.50 -24.56
C ASN A 134 0.52 -23.92 -23.09
N LEU A 135 0.43 -22.96 -22.18
CA LEU A 135 0.41 -23.21 -20.74
C LEU A 135 -0.86 -23.96 -20.33
N ASP A 136 -2.02 -23.65 -20.91
CA ASP A 136 -3.29 -24.37 -20.65
C ASP A 136 -3.20 -25.88 -20.99
N LYS A 137 -2.36 -26.27 -21.96
CA LYS A 137 -2.11 -27.67 -22.33
C LYS A 137 -1.11 -28.39 -21.43
N LEU A 138 -0.19 -27.65 -20.81
CA LEU A 138 0.80 -28.19 -19.86
C LEU A 138 0.21 -28.40 -18.46
N ASN A 139 -1.05 -28.02 -18.26
CA ASN A 139 -1.61 -27.75 -16.95
C ASN A 139 -2.69 -28.75 -16.52
N ASP A 140 -2.32 -30.03 -16.52
CA ASP A 140 -3.06 -31.13 -15.89
C ASP A 140 -2.84 -31.20 -14.36
N GLU A 141 -1.84 -30.49 -13.82
CA GLU A 141 -1.55 -30.44 -12.37
C GLU A 141 -2.45 -29.45 -11.59
N LEU A 142 -3.02 -28.40 -12.21
CA LEU A 142 -3.90 -27.43 -11.52
C LEU A 142 -5.38 -27.83 -11.50
N ARG A 143 -5.65 -29.08 -11.11
CA ARG A 143 -7.01 -29.64 -11.04
C ARG A 143 -7.91 -29.01 -9.98
N ASP A 144 -7.37 -28.21 -9.05
CA ASP A 144 -8.10 -27.69 -7.89
C ASP A 144 -8.40 -26.18 -7.91
N VAL A 145 -8.07 -25.44 -8.97
CA VAL A 145 -8.39 -23.98 -9.03
C VAL A 145 -9.91 -23.72 -9.03
N THR A 146 -10.73 -24.71 -9.43
CA THR A 146 -12.20 -24.64 -9.35
C THR A 146 -12.74 -24.61 -7.92
N LYS A 147 -11.96 -24.99 -6.90
CA LYS A 147 -12.35 -24.91 -5.48
C LYS A 147 -11.98 -23.59 -4.81
N VAL A 148 -11.32 -22.67 -5.52
CA VAL A 148 -10.91 -21.39 -4.94
C VAL A 148 -12.13 -20.56 -4.54
N MET A 149 -12.22 -20.25 -3.25
CA MET A 149 -13.29 -19.42 -2.70
C MET A 149 -13.21 -18.01 -3.27
N THR A 150 -14.35 -17.48 -3.71
CA THR A 150 -14.45 -16.09 -4.17
C THR A 150 -15.19 -15.28 -3.10
N LYS A 151 -14.61 -14.16 -2.69
CA LYS A 151 -15.19 -13.25 -1.70
C LYS A 151 -15.24 -11.83 -2.26
N ASN A 152 -16.23 -11.05 -1.85
CA ASN A 152 -16.24 -9.63 -2.16
C ASN A 152 -15.34 -8.89 -1.15
N ILE A 153 -14.57 -7.91 -1.64
CA ILE A 153 -13.70 -7.10 -0.80
C ILE A 153 -14.47 -6.31 0.27
N GLU A 154 -15.69 -5.86 -0.02
CA GLU A 154 -16.52 -5.07 0.89
C GLU A 154 -16.85 -5.88 2.14
N ASP A 155 -17.22 -7.15 1.99
CA ASP A 155 -17.52 -8.07 3.09
C ASP A 155 -16.27 -8.40 3.93
N LEU A 156 -15.13 -8.57 3.25
CA LEU A 156 -13.84 -8.79 3.91
C LEU A 156 -13.34 -7.56 4.68
N LEU A 157 -13.58 -6.35 4.18
CA LEU A 157 -13.14 -5.10 4.81
C LEU A 157 -14.08 -4.68 5.96
N TYR A 158 -15.40 -4.82 5.82
CA TYR A 158 -16.38 -4.40 6.84
C TYR A 158 -16.21 -5.11 8.18
N ARG A 159 -15.71 -6.35 8.18
CA ARG A 159 -15.52 -7.14 9.41
C ARG A 159 -14.39 -6.64 10.34
N GLY A 160 -13.75 -5.51 10.03
CA GLY A 160 -12.68 -4.95 10.90
C GLY A 160 -12.33 -3.47 10.73
N ASP A 161 -13.02 -2.69 9.87
CA ASP A 161 -12.58 -1.33 9.49
C ASP A 161 -13.29 -0.18 10.27
N SER A 162 -14.22 -0.47 11.18
CA SER A 162 -14.90 0.59 11.95
C SER A 162 -14.06 1.19 13.09
N LEU A 163 -12.94 0.57 13.47
CA LEU A 163 -12.13 0.98 14.64
C LEU A 163 -10.84 1.76 14.26
N GLU A 164 -10.18 1.45 13.14
CA GLU A 164 -8.88 2.06 12.81
C GLU A 164 -9.01 3.35 11.96
N ARG A 165 -10.00 3.40 11.03
CA ARG A 165 -10.28 4.62 10.23
C ARG A 165 -10.68 5.83 11.07
N MET A 166 -11.24 5.63 12.26
CA MET A 166 -11.61 6.74 13.15
C MET A 166 -10.39 7.31 13.89
N GLY A 167 -9.33 6.53 14.10
CA GLY A 167 -8.11 6.96 14.81
C GLY A 167 -7.18 7.82 13.96
N GLU A 168 -6.91 7.40 12.71
CA GLU A 168 -5.98 8.10 11.82
C GLU A 168 -6.61 9.36 11.19
N LEU A 169 -7.90 9.33 10.85
CA LEU A 169 -8.60 10.53 10.37
C LEU A 169 -8.75 11.57 11.49
N SER A 170 -9.02 11.15 12.74
CA SER A 170 -9.07 12.05 13.90
C SER A 170 -7.70 12.62 14.28
N SER A 171 -6.61 11.86 14.13
CA SER A 171 -5.26 12.36 14.43
C SER A 171 -4.79 13.39 13.40
N ARG A 172 -4.99 13.10 12.11
CA ARG A 172 -4.70 14.05 11.02
C ARG A 172 -5.55 15.32 11.11
N LEU A 173 -6.86 15.21 11.38
CA LEU A 173 -7.73 16.38 11.61
C LEU A 173 -7.33 17.20 12.84
N ARG A 174 -6.90 16.55 13.94
CA ARG A 174 -6.47 17.22 15.17
C ARG A 174 -5.13 17.95 14.98
N ASP A 175 -4.21 17.35 14.24
CA ASP A 175 -2.90 17.94 13.99
C ASP A 175 -2.97 19.07 12.94
N ASP A 176 -3.80 18.92 11.90
CA ASP A 176 -4.09 20.00 10.95
C ASP A 176 -4.83 21.17 11.63
N SER A 177 -5.81 20.90 12.52
CA SER A 177 -6.49 21.96 13.28
C SER A 177 -5.53 22.76 14.19
N LYS A 178 -4.56 22.10 14.81
CA LYS A 178 -3.51 22.78 15.60
C LYS A 178 -2.60 23.63 14.72
N LYS A 179 -2.30 23.17 13.50
CA LYS A 179 -1.49 23.91 12.52
C LYS A 179 -2.22 25.16 12.04
N TYR A 180 -3.51 25.07 11.71
CA TYR A 180 -4.32 26.24 11.33
C TYR A 180 -4.48 27.25 12.48
N ARG A 181 -4.71 26.80 13.71
CA ARG A 181 -4.76 27.68 14.89
C ARG A 181 -3.44 28.44 15.11
N ARG A 182 -2.30 27.76 15.00
CA ARG A 182 -0.97 28.39 15.15
C ARG A 182 -0.67 29.38 14.03
N ALA A 183 -1.04 29.04 12.79
CA ALA A 183 -0.90 29.94 11.65
C ALA A 183 -1.76 31.20 11.83
N ALA A 184 -3.03 31.06 12.23
CA ALA A 184 -3.94 32.20 12.45
C ALA A 184 -3.45 33.15 13.55
N VAL A 185 -2.94 32.61 14.68
CA VAL A 185 -2.39 33.45 15.76
C VAL A 185 -1.15 34.22 15.31
N ARG A 186 -0.25 33.58 14.54
CA ARG A 186 0.94 34.25 14.00
C ARG A 186 0.56 35.38 13.05
N ILE A 187 -0.38 35.11 12.14
CA ILE A 187 -0.87 36.10 11.18
C ILE A 187 -1.50 37.30 11.92
N ASN A 188 -2.27 37.07 12.98
CA ASN A 188 -2.84 38.16 13.79
C ASN A 188 -1.76 39.01 14.48
N TRP A 189 -0.70 38.37 14.98
CA TRP A 189 0.41 39.09 15.63
C TRP A 189 1.25 39.90 14.64
N GLU A 190 1.50 39.34 13.45
CA GLU A 190 2.16 40.06 12.35
C GLU A 190 1.34 41.27 11.87
N LEU A 191 0.02 41.12 11.75
CA LEU A 191 -0.90 42.20 11.41
C LEU A 191 -0.88 43.32 12.47
N LEU A 192 -0.95 42.95 13.75
CA LEU A 192 -0.89 43.91 14.86
C LEU A 192 0.45 44.65 14.92
N LEU A 193 1.57 43.94 14.77
CA LEU A 193 2.91 44.55 14.78
C LEU A 193 3.08 45.54 13.63
N LYS A 194 2.57 45.20 12.44
CA LYS A 194 2.63 46.08 11.26
C LYS A 194 1.76 47.33 11.42
N GLN A 195 0.62 47.22 12.10
CA GLN A 195 -0.29 48.34 12.33
C GLN A 195 0.19 49.29 13.45
N TYR A 196 0.67 48.75 14.56
CA TYR A 196 1.05 49.55 15.74
C TYR A 196 2.55 49.89 15.83
N GLY A 197 3.41 49.17 15.10
CA GLY A 197 4.86 49.41 15.06
C GLY A 197 5.25 50.85 14.71
N PRO A 198 4.69 51.47 13.65
CA PRO A 198 5.02 52.84 13.27
C PRO A 198 4.63 53.87 14.34
N LEU A 199 3.48 53.68 15.00
CA LEU A 199 3.00 54.56 16.06
C LEU A 199 3.89 54.45 17.32
N GLY A 200 4.30 53.22 17.67
CA GLY A 200 5.24 52.98 18.77
C GLY A 200 6.61 53.60 18.51
N ALA A 201 7.14 53.47 17.29
CA ALA A 201 8.41 54.07 16.90
C ALA A 201 8.38 55.61 16.96
N LEU A 202 7.30 56.23 16.47
CA LEU A 202 7.10 57.68 16.58
C LEU A 202 7.04 58.15 18.04
N GLY A 203 6.29 57.46 18.89
CA GLY A 203 6.24 57.76 20.32
C GLY A 203 7.60 57.65 21.00
N PHE A 204 8.37 56.61 20.67
CA PHE A 204 9.73 56.41 21.19
C PHE A 204 10.68 57.54 20.78
N ILE A 205 10.64 57.96 19.50
CA ILE A 205 11.45 59.09 19.01
C ILE A 205 11.12 60.38 19.76
N VAL A 206 9.84 60.65 20.00
CA VAL A 206 9.40 61.84 20.74
C VAL A 206 9.90 61.80 22.18
N ILE A 207 9.81 60.66 22.86
CA ILE A 207 10.32 60.50 24.24
C ILE A 207 11.83 60.73 24.30
N VAL A 208 12.59 60.12 23.38
CA VAL A 208 14.05 60.31 23.31
C VAL A 208 14.41 61.78 23.06
N PHE A 209 13.68 62.44 22.16
CA PHE A 209 13.88 63.87 21.89
C PHE A 209 13.62 64.74 23.13
N PHE A 210 12.53 64.50 23.86
CA PHE A 210 12.25 65.23 25.10
C PHE A 210 13.31 64.96 26.17
N TRP A 211 13.76 63.71 26.30
CA TRP A 211 14.79 63.36 27.27
C TRP A 211 16.12 64.06 26.97
N TRP A 212 16.54 64.08 25.70
CA TRP A 212 17.77 64.76 25.25
C TRP A 212 17.67 66.29 25.29
N ARG A 213 16.46 66.85 25.30
CA ARG A 213 16.21 68.29 25.32
C ARG A 213 16.13 68.88 26.74
N PHE A 214 15.77 68.07 27.73
CA PHE A 214 15.56 68.49 29.11
C PHE A 214 16.66 68.02 30.08
N PHE A 215 17.51 67.08 29.67
CA PHE A 215 18.66 66.57 30.42
C PHE A 215 19.93 66.74 29.59
#